data_AF-A0A3A4WSD4-F1
#
_entry.id   AF-A0A3A4WSD4-F1
#
_cell.length_a   1.000
_cell.length_b   1.000
_cell.length_c   1.000
_cell.angle_alpha   90.00
_cell.angle_beta   90.00
_cell.angle_gamma   90.00
#
_symmetry.space_group_name_H-M   'P 1'
#
loop_
_entity.id
_entity.type
_entity.pdbx_description
1 polymer ?
#
loop_
_entity_poly.entity_id
_entity_poly.type
_entity_poly.pdbx_seq_one_letter_code
_entity_poly.pdbx_strand_id
1 'polypeptide(L)'
;MNMIRKKRMFSKIFGLLLSLLLLSVLTAQVIFAADVFGSDKHIKIGLDCENCHETAKVDAGAEVGMAKCLSCHGPYERLAKRTEKMSRNPHANPHYGDLDCNECHHGHSADKNYCASCHRK
;
A
#
# COMPACT_ATOMS: atom_id res chain seq x y z
N MET A 1 16.76 -34.24 -50.55
CA MET A 1 17.39 -33.34 -49.54
C MET A 1 16.54 -32.12 -49.12
N ASN A 2 15.61 -31.62 -49.95
CA ASN A 2 14.85 -30.37 -49.67
C ASN A 2 13.71 -30.49 -48.63
N MET A 3 13.06 -31.65 -48.51
CA MET A 3 11.87 -31.79 -47.63
C MET A 3 12.22 -31.86 -46.13
N ILE A 4 13.34 -32.49 -45.77
CA ILE A 4 13.80 -32.64 -44.38
C ILE A 4 14.29 -31.28 -43.83
N ARG A 5 14.98 -30.48 -44.68
CA ARG A 5 15.37 -29.10 -44.33
C ARG A 5 14.16 -28.21 -44.10
N LYS A 6 13.13 -28.29 -44.95
CA LYS A 6 11.87 -27.54 -44.76
C LYS A 6 11.17 -27.94 -43.45
N LYS A 7 10.99 -29.23 -43.16
CA LYS A 7 10.36 -29.69 -41.90
C LYS A 7 11.12 -29.22 -40.64
N ARG A 8 12.45 -29.27 -40.66
CA ARG A 8 13.30 -28.76 -39.55
C ARG A 8 13.20 -27.23 -39.41
N MET A 9 13.06 -26.52 -40.52
CA MET A 9 12.88 -25.06 -40.53
C MET A 9 11.50 -24.66 -39.99
N PHE A 10 10.42 -25.35 -40.42
CA PHE A 10 9.06 -25.15 -39.88
C PHE A 10 8.98 -25.46 -38.38
N SER A 11 9.64 -26.53 -37.92
CA SER A 11 9.65 -26.88 -36.50
C SER A 11 10.41 -25.86 -35.64
N LYS A 12 11.51 -25.29 -36.15
CA LYS A 12 12.24 -24.19 -35.48
C LYS A 12 11.45 -22.88 -35.47
N ILE A 13 10.77 -22.53 -36.56
CA ILE A 13 9.92 -21.34 -36.64
C ILE A 13 8.73 -21.48 -35.69
N PHE A 14 8.10 -22.65 -35.65
CA PHE A 14 7.00 -22.93 -34.73
C PHE A 14 7.45 -22.87 -33.25
N GLY A 15 8.62 -23.43 -32.93
CA GLY A 15 9.21 -23.32 -31.59
C GLY A 15 9.57 -21.88 -31.21
N LEU A 16 10.09 -21.08 -32.15
CA LEU A 16 10.41 -19.66 -31.92
C LEU A 16 9.13 -18.83 -31.70
N LEU A 17 8.09 -19.05 -32.50
CA LEU A 17 6.81 -18.38 -32.37
C LEU A 17 6.10 -18.74 -31.06
N LEU A 18 6.16 -20.00 -30.64
CA LEU A 18 5.61 -20.45 -29.36
C LEU A 18 6.36 -19.84 -28.16
N SER A 19 7.70 -19.78 -28.23
CA SER A 19 8.52 -19.12 -27.19
C SER A 19 8.28 -17.61 -27.12
N LEU A 20 8.08 -16.94 -28.26
CA LEU A 20 7.74 -15.50 -28.30
C LEU A 20 6.34 -15.22 -27.74
N LEU A 21 5.37 -16.10 -28.00
CA LEU A 21 4.02 -16.04 -27.45
C LEU A 21 4.00 -16.28 -25.94
N LEU A 22 4.81 -17.22 -25.43
CA LEU A 22 4.93 -17.46 -24.00
C LEU A 22 5.60 -16.29 -23.26
N LEU A 23 6.58 -15.63 -23.90
CA LEU A 23 7.24 -14.46 -23.33
C LEU A 23 6.30 -13.24 -23.26
N SER A 24 5.43 -13.03 -24.25
CA SER A 24 4.45 -11.94 -24.24
C SER A 24 3.33 -12.12 -23.22
N VAL A 25 2.94 -13.37 -22.90
CA VAL A 25 1.97 -13.65 -21.83
C VAL A 25 2.57 -13.39 -20.44
N LEU A 26 3.87 -13.62 -20.26
CA LEU A 26 4.54 -13.43 -18.96
C LEU A 26 4.76 -11.94 -18.63
N THR A 27 4.92 -11.06 -19.62
CA THR A 27 5.08 -9.62 -19.40
C THR A 27 3.77 -8.86 -19.17
N ALA A 28 2.61 -9.48 -19.41
CA ALA A 28 1.30 -8.83 -19.27
C ALA A 28 0.81 -8.70 -17.81
N GLN A 29 1.50 -9.31 -16.83
CA GLN A 29 0.99 -9.38 -15.44
C GLN A 29 1.54 -8.30 -14.49
N VAL A 30 2.34 -7.33 -14.98
CA VAL A 30 3.09 -6.42 -14.08
C VAL A 30 2.51 -5.01 -13.94
N ILE A 31 1.38 -4.68 -14.57
CA ILE A 31 1.03 -3.25 -14.82
C ILE A 31 -0.03 -2.66 -13.87
N PHE A 32 -0.75 -3.43 -13.04
CA PHE A 32 -1.82 -2.85 -12.21
C PHE A 32 -1.86 -3.39 -10.78
N ALA A 33 -0.96 -2.93 -9.92
CA ALA A 33 -1.22 -2.88 -8.49
C ALA A 33 -1.83 -1.50 -8.20
N ALA A 34 -3.13 -1.43 -7.91
CA ALA A 34 -3.73 -0.21 -7.38
C ALA A 34 -3.14 0.06 -5.99
N ASP A 35 -2.78 1.32 -5.72
CA ASP A 35 -2.35 1.73 -4.38
C ASP A 35 -3.49 1.48 -3.39
N VAL A 36 -3.19 0.80 -2.28
CA VAL A 36 -4.14 0.55 -1.19
C VAL A 36 -3.84 1.54 -0.07
N PHE A 37 -4.69 2.56 0.08
CA PHE A 37 -4.52 3.61 1.07
C PHE A 37 -5.10 3.20 2.44
N GLY A 38 -4.88 4.05 3.45
CA GLY A 38 -5.37 3.81 4.80
C GLY A 38 -6.89 3.63 4.86
N SER A 39 -7.64 4.43 4.10
CA SER A 39 -9.11 4.35 4.00
C SER A 39 -9.58 3.03 3.40
N ASP A 40 -8.93 2.54 2.33
CA ASP A 40 -9.27 1.26 1.70
C ASP A 40 -9.16 0.09 2.69
N LYS A 41 -8.14 0.12 3.56
CA LYS A 41 -7.95 -0.90 4.61
C LYS A 41 -9.10 -0.90 5.62
N HIS A 42 -9.61 0.27 5.99
CA HIS A 42 -10.73 0.41 6.92
C HIS A 42 -12.06 0.03 6.26
N ILE A 43 -12.28 0.45 5.01
CA ILE A 43 -13.48 0.07 4.25
C ILE A 43 -13.54 -1.44 4.05
N LYS A 44 -12.40 -2.08 3.79
CA LYS A 44 -12.30 -3.53 3.63
C LYS A 44 -12.74 -4.33 4.86
N ILE A 45 -12.65 -3.76 6.07
CA ILE A 45 -13.11 -4.40 7.30
C ILE A 45 -14.55 -4.02 7.68
N GLY A 46 -15.29 -3.37 6.77
CA GLY A 46 -16.71 -3.06 6.92
C GLY A 46 -17.00 -1.68 7.48
N LEU A 47 -16.03 -0.77 7.51
CA LEU A 47 -16.26 0.62 7.88
C LEU A 47 -16.68 1.46 6.66
N ASP A 48 -17.34 2.58 6.92
CA ASP A 48 -17.81 3.54 5.93
C ASP A 48 -17.21 4.94 6.18
N CYS A 49 -17.63 5.90 5.35
CA CYS A 49 -17.18 7.29 5.44
C CYS A 49 -17.54 7.93 6.79
N GLU A 50 -18.69 7.58 7.36
CA GLU A 50 -19.23 8.15 8.61
C GLU A 50 -18.41 7.68 9.83
N ASN A 51 -17.80 6.49 9.73
CA ASN A 51 -16.85 6.01 10.72
C ASN A 51 -15.57 6.84 10.83
N CYS A 52 -15.31 7.80 9.93
CA CYS A 52 -14.19 8.74 10.05
C CYS A 52 -14.65 10.20 10.01
N HIS A 53 -15.52 10.54 9.04
CA HIS A 53 -15.92 11.92 8.75
C HIS A 53 -17.26 12.33 9.38
N GLU A 54 -17.94 11.43 10.11
CA GLU A 54 -19.25 11.67 10.75
C GLU A 54 -20.41 11.92 9.76
N THR A 55 -20.13 11.94 8.46
CA THR A 55 -21.09 12.09 7.36
C THR A 55 -20.66 11.27 6.15
N ALA A 56 -21.63 10.73 5.41
CA ALA A 56 -21.38 10.05 4.14
C ALA A 56 -20.99 11.00 3.01
N LYS A 57 -21.46 12.26 3.08
CA LYS A 57 -21.11 13.30 2.10
C LYS A 57 -19.95 14.12 2.64
N VAL A 58 -18.76 13.82 2.12
CA VAL A 58 -17.50 14.43 2.57
C VAL A 58 -17.00 15.41 1.52
N ASP A 59 -16.75 16.65 1.95
CA ASP A 59 -16.15 17.66 1.09
C ASP A 59 -14.66 17.38 0.88
N ALA A 60 -14.13 17.76 -0.29
CA ALA A 60 -12.71 17.60 -0.57
C ALA A 60 -11.87 18.39 0.44
N GLY A 61 -10.89 17.73 1.07
CA GLY A 61 -10.04 18.34 2.09
C GLY A 61 -10.63 18.32 3.51
N ALA A 62 -11.77 17.66 3.74
CA ALA A 62 -12.27 17.44 5.10
C ALA A 62 -11.24 16.66 5.94
N GLU A 63 -10.86 17.24 7.07
CA GLU A 63 -9.89 16.65 7.98
C GLU A 63 -10.58 15.69 8.97
N VAL A 64 -9.83 14.66 9.40
CA VAL A 64 -10.26 13.74 10.45
C VAL A 64 -9.36 13.95 11.66
N GLY A 65 -9.94 14.43 12.76
CA GLY A 65 -9.19 14.66 13.98
C GLY A 65 -8.71 13.36 14.64
N MET A 66 -7.53 13.43 15.29
CA MET A 66 -6.91 12.31 16.00
C MET A 66 -7.86 11.54 16.95
N ALA A 67 -8.79 12.23 17.61
CA ALA A 67 -9.76 11.61 18.51
C ALA A 67 -10.57 10.49 17.83
N LYS A 68 -10.85 10.63 16.54
CA LYS A 68 -11.57 9.61 15.78
C LYS A 68 -10.75 8.33 15.64
N CYS A 69 -9.46 8.45 15.35
CA CYS A 69 -8.52 7.33 15.31
C CYS A 69 -8.46 6.63 16.67
N LEU A 70 -8.28 7.41 17.75
CA LEU A 70 -8.13 6.89 19.11
C LEU A 70 -9.40 6.22 19.65
N SER A 71 -10.58 6.59 19.14
CA SER A 71 -11.86 5.97 19.54
C SER A 71 -11.88 4.44 19.32
N CYS A 72 -11.14 3.96 18.32
CA CYS A 72 -11.00 2.53 18.02
C CYS A 72 -9.61 1.98 18.34
N HIS A 73 -8.55 2.75 18.07
CA HIS A 73 -7.16 2.30 18.25
C HIS A 73 -6.67 2.39 19.70
N GLY A 74 -7.39 3.13 20.55
CA GLY A 74 -7.02 3.35 21.95
C GLY A 74 -5.94 4.42 22.12
N PRO A 75 -5.56 4.72 23.37
CA PRO A 75 -4.67 5.83 23.68
C PRO A 75 -3.22 5.54 23.33
N TYR A 76 -2.40 6.59 23.24
CA TYR A 76 -1.00 6.51 22.82
C TYR A 76 -0.16 5.57 23.68
N GLU A 77 -0.41 5.48 24.99
CA GLU A 77 0.32 4.57 25.88
C GLU A 77 0.12 3.10 25.49
N ARG A 78 -1.09 2.75 25.03
CA ARG A 78 -1.38 1.40 24.52
C ARG A 78 -0.64 1.17 23.19
N LEU A 79 -0.65 2.15 22.31
CA LEU A 79 0.02 2.07 21.02
C LEU A 79 1.53 1.94 21.18
N ALA A 80 2.12 2.78 22.03
CA ALA A 80 3.53 2.73 22.45
C ALA A 80 3.92 1.34 22.95
N LYS A 81 3.14 0.77 23.88
CA LYS A 81 3.40 -0.58 24.39
C LYS A 81 3.31 -1.64 23.30
N ARG A 82 2.35 -1.52 22.38
CA ARG A 82 2.21 -2.46 21.25
C ARG A 82 3.41 -2.43 20.31
N THR A 83 4.05 -1.27 20.16
CA THR A 83 5.22 -1.08 19.28
C THR A 83 6.57 -1.02 20.03
N GLU A 84 6.61 -1.45 21.29
CA GLU A 84 7.81 -1.36 22.16
C GLU A 84 9.04 -2.12 21.64
N LYS A 85 8.82 -3.14 20.81
CA LYS A 85 9.89 -3.96 20.24
C LYS A 85 10.56 -3.34 18.99
N MET A 86 10.03 -2.22 18.49
CA MET A 86 10.64 -1.51 17.37
C MET A 86 11.89 -0.77 17.85
N SER A 87 12.98 -0.80 17.07
CA SER A 87 14.24 -0.14 17.48
C SER A 87 14.08 1.36 17.71
N ARG A 88 13.12 1.98 17.01
CA ARG A 88 12.59 3.31 17.30
C ARG A 88 11.08 3.19 17.30
N ASN A 89 10.48 3.42 18.46
CA ASN A 89 9.05 3.29 18.64
C ASN A 89 8.34 4.56 18.10
N PRO A 90 7.59 4.48 16.98
CA PRO A 90 6.96 5.66 16.39
C PRO A 90 5.84 6.24 17.25
N HIS A 91 5.27 5.44 18.15
CA HIS A 91 4.19 5.84 19.05
C HIS A 91 4.70 6.20 20.46
N ALA A 92 6.02 6.29 20.66
CA ALA A 92 6.64 6.78 21.89
C ALA A 92 7.72 7.79 21.53
N ASN A 93 7.32 8.89 20.91
CA ASN A 93 8.23 9.91 20.41
C ASN A 93 8.81 10.76 21.56
N PRO A 94 10.15 10.87 21.69
CA PRO A 94 10.77 11.68 22.74
C PRO A 94 10.75 13.19 22.47
N HIS A 95 10.43 13.65 21.24
CA HIS A 95 10.56 15.06 20.87
C HIS A 95 9.29 15.89 21.04
N TYR A 96 8.14 15.34 20.66
CA TYR A 96 6.92 16.14 20.44
C TYR A 96 5.72 15.65 21.27
N GLY A 97 5.91 14.67 22.16
CA GLY A 97 4.79 13.97 22.79
C GLY A 97 3.97 13.20 21.75
N ASP A 98 2.65 13.25 21.89
CA ASP A 98 1.71 12.57 20.98
C ASP A 98 1.56 13.37 19.68
N LEU A 99 2.08 12.83 18.58
CA LEU A 99 1.91 13.41 17.25
C LEU A 99 0.48 13.17 16.74
N ASP A 100 -0.03 14.04 15.86
CA ASP A 100 -1.29 13.73 15.18
C ASP A 100 -1.12 12.47 14.31
N CYS A 101 -2.09 11.56 14.34
CA CYS A 101 -2.02 10.30 13.59
C CYS A 101 -1.81 10.53 12.09
N ASN A 102 -2.37 11.61 11.54
CA ASN A 102 -2.29 11.95 10.12
C ASN A 102 -0.90 12.45 9.71
N GLU A 103 0.02 12.69 10.64
CA GLU A 103 1.42 12.98 10.30
C GLU A 103 2.18 11.77 9.78
N CYS A 104 1.64 10.56 9.94
CA CYS A 104 2.21 9.36 9.33
C CYS A 104 1.17 8.54 8.55
N HIS A 105 -0.05 8.43 9.10
CA HIS A 105 -1.10 7.55 8.60
C HIS A 105 -2.13 8.32 7.78
N HIS A 106 -2.11 8.14 6.45
CA HIS A 106 -2.95 8.89 5.55
C HIS A 106 -4.14 8.06 5.04
N GLY A 107 -5.35 8.64 5.15
CA GLY A 107 -6.58 8.00 4.69
C GLY A 107 -6.61 7.81 3.18
N HIS A 108 -6.38 8.86 2.40
CA HIS A 108 -6.58 8.87 0.94
C HIS A 108 -5.28 9.11 0.14
N SER A 109 -4.13 8.80 0.74
CA SER A 109 -2.83 8.83 0.07
C SER A 109 -1.87 7.83 0.74
N ALA A 110 -0.67 7.67 0.17
CA ALA A 110 0.37 6.83 0.77
C ALA A 110 0.80 7.35 2.15
N ASP A 111 1.03 6.43 3.09
CA ASP A 111 1.58 6.72 4.42
C ASP A 111 3.01 7.30 4.30
N LYS A 112 3.37 8.20 5.23
CA LYS A 112 4.71 8.78 5.31
C LYS A 112 5.38 8.43 6.64
N ASN A 113 6.70 8.30 6.62
CA ASN A 113 7.48 8.18 7.85
C ASN A 113 7.95 9.58 8.28
N TYR A 114 7.22 10.22 9.19
CA TYR A 114 7.56 11.55 9.70
C TYR A 114 9.00 11.61 10.24
N CYS A 115 9.44 10.57 10.94
CA CYS A 115 10.77 10.48 11.54
C CYS A 115 11.89 10.49 10.50
N ALA A 116 11.63 10.00 9.29
CA ALA A 116 12.62 9.93 8.21
C ALA A 116 12.96 11.30 7.60
N SER A 117 12.25 12.37 7.98
CA SER A 117 12.64 13.74 7.63
C SER A 117 14.01 14.12 8.24
N CYS A 118 14.26 13.69 9.48
CA CYS A 118 15.50 13.96 10.21
C CYS A 118 16.37 12.71 10.43
N HIS A 119 15.75 11.53 10.56
CA HIS A 119 16.43 10.26 10.79
C HIS A 119 16.55 9.45 9.51
N ARG A 120 17.26 10.02 8.54
CA ARG A 120 17.65 9.31 7.32
C ARG A 120 18.74 8.30 7.68
N LYS A 121 18.59 7.06 7.21
CA LYS A 121 19.68 6.08 7.23
C LYS A 121 20.67 6.42 6.12
#